data_AF-A0A3D0MVL0-F1
#
_entry.id   AF-A0A3D0MVL0-F1
#
_cell.length_a   1.000
_cell.length_b   1.000
_cell.length_c   1.000
_cell.angle_alpha   90.00
_cell.angle_beta   90.00
_cell.angle_gamma   90.00
#
_symmetry.space_group_name_H-M   'P 1'
#
loop_
_entity.id
_entity.type
_entity.pdbx_description
1 polymer ?
#
loop_
_entity_poly.entity_id
_entity_poly.type
_entity_poly.pdbx_seq_one_letter_code
_entity_poly.pdbx_strand_id
1 'polypeptide(L)'
;MAKAKVFLDTNVLLKSFLSYRRFKNGELEKSKMPLFMIDTETEKFTFEKCIFEAYLAFRGIGGKKPDEGRSDWANRFLKNLDDPDSISKLISRFHGDNKGYAFLWVNQIEGISPIEMRKDIKYISEEDKIEFEENVKKIEELQRQRELFLNLCDDFNSMINEFQIHELSYIEIFGQIKNSNKLVSFESPASLDSFVKRTAIPSEDFEIIFSAERIGTEIFVTDNKKLITCAKSLGMNSFLSPAAFCTGDEYEEKKTQWKSRNMIAKLE
;
A
#
# COMPACT_ATOMS: atom_id res chain seq x y z
N MET A 1 -15.64 -4.33 27.14
CA MET A 1 -14.81 -3.12 26.91
C MET A 1 -14.69 -2.91 25.41
N ALA A 2 -14.69 -1.67 24.94
CA ALA A 2 -14.40 -1.38 23.53
C ALA A 2 -12.95 -1.79 23.22
N LYS A 3 -12.71 -2.41 22.06
CA LYS A 3 -11.37 -2.72 21.57
C LYS A 3 -10.76 -1.48 20.94
N ALA A 4 -9.44 -1.30 21.03
CA ALA A 4 -8.75 -0.24 20.31
C ALA A 4 -8.81 -0.53 18.80
N LYS A 5 -9.06 0.49 17.98
CA LYS A 5 -8.93 0.43 16.52
C LYS A 5 -7.48 0.74 16.15
N VAL A 6 -6.83 -0.28 15.60
CA VAL A 6 -5.44 -0.23 15.13
C VAL A 6 -5.47 -0.14 13.62
N PHE A 7 -4.88 0.92 13.07
CA PHE A 7 -4.75 1.09 11.63
C PHE A 7 -3.35 0.68 11.17
N LEU A 8 -3.29 -0.13 10.11
CA LEU A 8 -2.05 -0.69 9.56
C LEU A 8 -1.75 -0.07 8.19
N ASP A 9 -0.59 0.56 8.08
CA ASP A 9 -0.04 1.14 6.84
C ASP A 9 0.55 0.06 5.90
N THR A 10 0.76 0.39 4.62
CA THR A 10 1.29 -0.52 3.59
C THR A 10 2.62 -1.15 4.01
N ASN A 11 3.54 -0.38 4.58
CA ASN A 11 4.88 -0.87 4.91
C ASN A 11 4.88 -1.96 5.98
N VAL A 12 4.04 -1.83 7.02
CA VAL A 12 3.92 -2.81 8.09
C VAL A 12 3.17 -4.05 7.62
N LEU A 13 2.23 -3.90 6.68
CA LEU A 13 1.58 -5.03 6.03
C LEU A 13 2.57 -5.83 5.17
N LEU A 14 3.40 -5.16 4.36
CA LEU A 14 4.43 -5.82 3.55
C LEU A 14 5.47 -6.54 4.42
N LYS A 15 5.94 -5.90 5.50
CA LYS A 15 6.86 -6.53 6.46
C LYS A 15 6.20 -7.74 7.14
N SER A 16 4.93 -7.63 7.51
CA SER A 16 4.15 -8.73 8.11
C SER A 16 3.90 -9.87 7.12
N PHE A 17 3.75 -9.56 5.83
CA PHE A 17 3.58 -10.56 4.78
C PHE A 17 4.81 -11.45 4.62
N LEU A 18 6.02 -10.90 4.75
CA LEU A 18 7.25 -11.69 4.78
C LEU A 18 7.24 -12.68 5.95
N SER A 19 6.86 -12.23 7.14
CA SER A 19 6.74 -13.10 8.31
C SER A 19 5.64 -14.15 8.13
N TYR A 20 4.50 -13.78 7.53
CA TYR A 20 3.40 -14.68 7.23
C TYR A 20 3.80 -15.82 6.31
N ARG A 21 4.53 -15.53 5.23
CA ARG A 21 5.01 -16.57 4.31
C ARG A 21 5.95 -17.57 5.00
N ARG A 22 6.85 -17.07 5.86
CA ARG A 22 7.72 -17.93 6.68
C ARG A 22 6.91 -18.79 7.65
N PHE A 23 5.85 -18.23 8.25
CA PHE A 23 4.92 -18.99 9.09
C PHE A 23 4.19 -20.08 8.31
N LYS A 24 3.63 -19.76 7.13
CA LYS A 24 2.95 -20.72 6.24
C LYS A 24 3.86 -21.87 5.81
N ASN A 25 5.15 -21.60 5.64
CA ASN A 25 6.18 -22.59 5.28
C ASN A 25 6.71 -23.39 6.49
N GLY A 26 6.26 -23.10 7.71
CA GLY A 26 6.75 -23.75 8.93
C GLY A 26 8.13 -23.26 9.42
N GLU A 27 8.65 -22.17 8.85
CA GLU A 27 9.95 -21.58 9.21
C GLU A 27 9.85 -20.60 10.39
N LEU A 28 8.64 -20.14 10.72
CA LEU A 28 8.36 -19.20 11.80
C LEU A 28 7.19 -19.71 12.63
N GLU A 29 7.33 -19.69 13.95
CA GLU A 29 6.20 -19.96 14.85
C GLU A 29 5.24 -18.76 14.87
N LYS A 30 3.93 -19.01 15.01
CA LYS A 30 2.92 -17.94 15.08
C LYS A 30 3.19 -16.93 16.21
N SER A 31 3.75 -17.39 17.33
CA SER A 31 4.15 -16.56 18.48
C SER A 31 5.23 -15.52 18.15
N LYS A 32 5.98 -15.72 17.06
CA LYS A 32 7.05 -14.83 16.58
C LYS A 32 6.59 -13.87 15.48
N MET A 33 5.30 -13.90 15.11
CA MET A 33 4.71 -12.89 14.24
C MET A 33 4.69 -11.52 14.95
N PRO A 34 4.68 -10.40 14.20
CA PRO A 34 4.55 -9.07 14.81
C PRO A 34 3.33 -9.00 15.71
N LEU A 35 3.47 -8.41 16.91
CA LEU A 35 2.43 -8.42 17.93
C LEU A 35 1.12 -7.81 17.43
N PHE A 36 1.20 -6.70 16.68
CA PHE A 36 0.04 -6.05 16.08
C PHE A 36 -0.73 -6.92 15.08
N MET A 37 -0.18 -8.04 14.60
CA MET A 37 -0.89 -9.00 13.76
C MET A 37 -1.65 -10.05 14.58
N ILE A 38 -1.01 -10.59 15.62
CA ILE A 38 -1.57 -11.67 16.46
C ILE A 38 -2.40 -11.17 17.64
N ASP A 39 -2.43 -9.85 17.87
CA ASP A 39 -3.22 -9.25 18.93
C ASP A 39 -4.73 -9.44 18.71
N THR A 40 -5.38 -10.10 19.65
CA THR A 40 -6.83 -10.38 19.63
C THR A 40 -7.65 -9.37 20.45
N GLU A 41 -6.98 -8.51 21.22
CA GLU A 41 -7.61 -7.50 22.07
C GLU A 41 -7.93 -6.20 21.31
N THR A 42 -7.49 -6.09 20.05
CA THR A 42 -7.68 -4.93 19.18
C THR A 42 -8.44 -5.28 17.91
N GLU A 43 -9.10 -4.29 17.33
CA GLU A 43 -9.69 -4.36 16.00
C GLU A 43 -8.69 -3.78 15.01
N LYS A 44 -8.33 -4.55 13.98
CA LYS A 44 -7.30 -4.15 13.02
C LYS A 44 -7.99 -3.68 11.76
N PHE A 45 -7.53 -2.56 11.23
CA PHE A 45 -8.03 -1.95 10.02
C PHE A 45 -6.89 -1.65 9.07
N THR A 46 -7.17 -1.70 7.78
CA THR A 46 -6.34 -1.08 6.76
C THR A 46 -7.22 -0.46 5.69
N PHE A 47 -6.67 0.40 4.86
CA PHE A 47 -7.39 1.01 3.76
C PHE A 47 -7.07 0.29 2.44
N GLU A 48 -8.06 0.14 1.57
CA GLU A 48 -7.95 -0.51 0.26
C GLU A 48 -6.76 0.01 -0.56
N LYS A 49 -6.44 1.31 -0.47
CA LYS A 49 -5.22 1.87 -1.06
C LYS A 49 -3.94 1.17 -0.61
N CYS A 50 -3.81 0.82 0.67
CA CYS A 50 -2.63 0.13 1.19
C CYS A 50 -2.46 -1.25 0.55
N ILE A 51 -3.57 -1.93 0.24
CA ILE A 51 -3.57 -3.21 -0.47
C ILE A 51 -3.14 -3.00 -1.92
N PHE A 52 -3.64 -1.97 -2.59
CA PHE A 52 -3.22 -1.63 -3.95
C PHE A 52 -1.74 -1.28 -4.03
N GLU A 53 -1.22 -0.51 -3.05
CA GLU A 53 0.21 -0.23 -2.96
C GLU A 53 1.04 -1.50 -2.75
N ALA A 54 0.55 -2.46 -1.96
CA ALA A 54 1.21 -3.76 -1.83
C ALA A 54 1.23 -4.54 -3.14
N TYR A 55 0.12 -4.55 -3.91
CA TYR A 55 0.08 -5.16 -5.24
C TYR A 55 1.07 -4.50 -6.20
N LEU A 56 1.15 -3.17 -6.19
CA LEU A 56 2.12 -2.44 -7.00
C LEU A 56 3.56 -2.78 -6.59
N ALA A 57 3.83 -2.93 -5.28
CA ALA A 57 5.12 -3.40 -4.78
C ALA A 57 5.46 -4.82 -5.27
N PHE A 58 4.50 -5.75 -5.29
CA PHE A 58 4.72 -7.12 -5.81
C PHE A 58 5.06 -7.15 -7.30
N ARG A 59 4.52 -6.20 -8.09
CA ARG A 59 4.90 -6.03 -9.50
C ARG A 59 6.29 -5.43 -9.67
N GLY A 60 6.94 -5.00 -8.59
CA GLY A 60 8.12 -4.15 -8.67
C GLY A 60 7.79 -2.75 -9.21
N ILE A 61 6.52 -2.35 -9.25
CA ILE A 61 6.12 -1.00 -9.64
C ILE A 61 6.09 -0.16 -8.37
N GLY A 62 7.28 0.23 -7.91
CA GLY A 62 7.48 1.05 -6.73
C GLY A 62 8.49 2.14 -7.01
N GLY A 63 8.07 3.23 -7.66
CA GLY A 63 8.97 4.36 -7.88
C GLY A 63 9.57 4.86 -6.56
N LYS A 64 10.75 5.50 -6.64
CA LYS A 64 11.06 6.59 -5.71
C LYS A 64 9.76 7.39 -5.55
N LYS A 65 9.25 7.50 -4.33
CA LYS A 65 7.98 8.20 -4.09
C LYS A 65 8.07 9.58 -4.79
N PRO A 66 6.97 10.14 -5.32
CA PRO A 66 7.01 11.39 -6.09
C PRO A 66 7.69 12.55 -5.32
N ASP A 67 7.68 12.49 -3.99
CA ASP A 67 8.39 13.37 -3.07
C ASP A 67 9.94 13.36 -3.23
N GLU A 68 10.56 12.36 -3.85
CA GLU A 68 11.99 12.37 -4.18
C GLU A 68 12.33 13.28 -5.40
N GLY A 69 11.33 13.82 -6.09
CA GLY A 69 11.51 14.80 -7.18
C GLY A 69 10.59 16.03 -7.11
N ARG A 70 9.49 15.96 -6.36
CA ARG A 70 8.47 17.02 -6.22
C ARG A 70 8.54 17.80 -4.91
N SER A 71 9.37 17.37 -3.94
CA SER A 71 9.54 18.07 -2.65
C SER A 71 10.08 19.50 -2.78
N ASP A 72 10.63 19.87 -3.93
CA ASP A 72 11.11 21.22 -4.25
C ASP A 72 10.25 21.94 -5.31
N TRP A 73 9.06 21.42 -5.66
CA TRP A 73 8.26 21.94 -6.79
C TRP A 73 7.95 23.44 -6.66
N ALA A 74 7.51 23.90 -5.49
CA ALA A 74 7.25 25.32 -5.27
C ALA A 74 8.50 26.19 -5.46
N ASN A 75 9.66 25.73 -4.99
CA ASN A 75 10.94 26.43 -5.18
C ASN A 75 11.42 26.38 -6.65
N ARG A 76 11.22 25.25 -7.34
CA ARG A 76 11.54 25.06 -8.77
C ARG A 76 10.65 25.91 -9.66
N PHE A 77 9.36 25.97 -9.37
CA PHE A 77 8.41 26.88 -10.00
C PHE A 77 8.83 28.35 -9.79
N LEU A 78 9.18 28.73 -8.56
CA LEU A 78 9.70 30.07 -8.25
C LEU A 78 11.05 30.38 -8.95
N LYS A 79 11.77 29.35 -9.41
CA LYS A 79 13.06 29.45 -10.13
C LYS A 79 12.97 29.13 -11.62
N ASN A 80 11.76 28.95 -12.18
CA ASN A 80 11.54 28.55 -13.58
C ASN A 80 12.32 27.28 -14.01
N LEU A 81 12.37 26.26 -13.17
CA LEU A 81 12.98 24.96 -13.48
C LEU A 81 11.92 23.94 -13.91
N ASP A 82 12.18 23.19 -14.98
CA ASP A 82 11.28 22.14 -15.51
C ASP A 82 11.06 21.01 -14.50
N ASP A 83 9.96 20.26 -14.66
CA ASP A 83 9.64 19.08 -13.86
C ASP A 83 10.51 17.86 -14.22
N PRO A 84 10.74 16.91 -13.29
CA PRO A 84 11.52 15.72 -13.59
C PRO A 84 10.70 14.67 -14.37
N ASP A 85 11.23 14.19 -15.50
CA ASP A 85 10.60 13.15 -16.34
C ASP A 85 10.45 11.79 -15.63
N SER A 86 9.26 11.17 -15.76
CA SER A 86 8.76 10.15 -14.84
C SER A 86 8.43 8.76 -15.44
N ILE A 87 9.16 8.26 -16.42
CA ILE A 87 8.94 6.87 -16.92
C ILE A 87 10.23 6.05 -16.98
N SER A 88 11.34 6.66 -17.43
CA SER A 88 12.62 5.98 -17.63
C SER A 88 13.25 5.42 -16.34
N LYS A 89 12.94 6.03 -15.17
CA LYS A 89 13.45 5.58 -13.85
C LYS A 89 12.67 4.40 -13.25
N LEU A 90 11.43 4.16 -13.67
CA LEU A 90 10.62 3.02 -13.19
C LEU A 90 11.11 1.69 -13.78
N ILE A 91 11.61 1.72 -15.01
CA ILE A 91 12.02 0.54 -15.78
C ILE A 91 13.31 -0.09 -15.23
N SER A 92 14.30 0.72 -14.85
CA SER A 92 15.64 0.21 -14.52
C SER A 92 15.75 -0.46 -13.15
N ARG A 93 14.96 0.00 -12.17
CA ARG A 93 15.17 -0.38 -10.76
C ARG A 93 14.58 -1.73 -10.36
N PHE A 94 13.54 -2.20 -11.04
CA PHE A 94 12.77 -3.38 -10.58
C PHE A 94 12.64 -4.51 -11.59
N HIS A 95 12.84 -4.24 -12.87
CA HIS A 95 12.84 -5.26 -13.91
C HIS A 95 14.26 -5.57 -14.44
N GLY A 96 15.30 -5.10 -13.75
CA GLY A 96 16.70 -5.31 -14.18
C GLY A 96 16.95 -4.83 -15.60
N ASP A 97 16.43 -3.64 -15.95
CA ASP A 97 16.43 -3.07 -17.31
C ASP A 97 15.63 -3.85 -18.37
N ASN A 98 14.87 -4.89 -18.00
CA ASN A 98 14.02 -5.62 -18.94
C ASN A 98 12.76 -4.82 -19.31
N LYS A 99 12.90 -4.02 -20.37
CA LYS A 99 11.81 -3.22 -20.95
C LYS A 99 10.59 -4.05 -21.33
N GLY A 100 10.77 -5.29 -21.79
CA GLY A 100 9.65 -6.17 -22.16
C GLY A 100 8.75 -6.51 -20.99
N TYR A 101 9.32 -6.79 -19.82
CA TYR A 101 8.56 -7.01 -18.59
C TYR A 101 7.87 -5.73 -18.09
N ALA A 102 8.56 -4.59 -18.15
CA ALA A 102 7.95 -3.31 -17.78
C ALA A 102 6.75 -2.96 -18.70
N PHE A 103 6.89 -3.16 -20.02
CA PHE A 103 5.82 -2.89 -20.98
C PHE A 103 4.63 -3.84 -20.84
N LEU A 104 4.82 -5.12 -20.48
CA LEU A 104 3.71 -6.03 -20.15
C LEU A 104 2.81 -5.46 -19.05
N TRP A 105 3.42 -5.02 -17.94
CA TRP A 105 2.67 -4.55 -16.78
C TRP A 105 1.99 -3.19 -17.02
N VAL A 106 2.60 -2.36 -17.87
CA VAL A 106 2.04 -1.05 -18.26
C VAL A 106 0.90 -1.19 -19.28
N ASN A 107 0.97 -2.18 -20.17
CA ASN A 107 0.03 -2.30 -21.30
C ASN A 107 -1.15 -3.25 -21.08
N GLN A 108 -1.40 -3.73 -19.85
CA GLN A 108 -2.59 -4.53 -19.51
C GLN A 108 -2.89 -5.63 -20.56
N ILE A 109 -1.94 -6.53 -20.81
CA ILE A 109 -2.10 -7.63 -21.78
C ILE A 109 -3.10 -8.67 -21.25
N GLU A 110 -4.37 -8.30 -21.21
CA GLU A 110 -5.51 -9.18 -20.94
C GLU A 110 -6.00 -9.80 -22.24
N GLY A 111 -6.27 -11.11 -22.22
CA GLY A 111 -6.87 -11.83 -23.35
C GLY A 111 -5.90 -12.41 -24.38
N ILE A 112 -4.57 -12.29 -24.22
CA ILE A 112 -3.61 -13.01 -25.09
C ILE A 112 -3.39 -14.43 -24.57
N SER A 113 -3.58 -15.42 -25.45
CA SER A 113 -3.35 -16.84 -25.16
C SER A 113 -2.21 -17.38 -26.03
N PRO A 114 -1.05 -17.75 -25.45
CA PRO A 114 0.03 -18.40 -26.18
C PRO A 114 -0.42 -19.69 -26.88
N ILE A 115 -1.37 -20.41 -26.26
CA ILE A 115 -1.92 -21.66 -26.82
C ILE A 115 -2.69 -21.37 -28.11
N GLU A 116 -3.51 -20.31 -28.14
CA GLU A 116 -4.21 -19.91 -29.37
C GLU A 116 -3.21 -19.41 -30.41
N MET A 117 -2.23 -18.59 -30.03
CA MET A 117 -1.20 -18.11 -30.96
C MET A 117 -0.41 -19.26 -31.58
N ARG A 118 -0.06 -20.31 -30.82
CA ARG A 118 0.60 -21.51 -31.38
C ARG A 118 -0.21 -22.18 -32.49
N LYS A 119 -1.54 -22.07 -32.51
CA LYS A 119 -2.38 -22.62 -33.57
C LYS A 119 -2.23 -21.87 -34.90
N ASP A 120 -1.75 -20.63 -34.86
CA ASP A 120 -1.56 -19.78 -36.04
C ASP A 120 -0.23 -20.03 -36.74
N ILE A 121 0.68 -20.83 -36.15
CA ILE A 121 2.00 -21.14 -36.73
C ILE A 121 1.93 -21.74 -38.14
N LYS A 122 0.81 -22.41 -38.46
CA LYS A 122 0.54 -22.99 -39.79
C LYS A 122 0.30 -21.94 -40.88
N TYR A 123 0.03 -20.69 -40.51
CA TYR A 123 -0.20 -19.57 -41.42
C TYR A 123 1.01 -18.64 -41.53
N ILE A 124 2.09 -18.92 -40.78
CA ILE A 124 3.33 -18.16 -40.78
C ILE A 124 4.29 -18.74 -41.83
N SER A 125 5.00 -17.87 -42.55
CA SER A 125 6.01 -18.26 -43.53
C SER A 125 7.14 -19.06 -42.86
N GLU A 126 7.79 -20.00 -43.55
CA GLU A 126 8.90 -20.77 -42.96
C GLU A 126 10.05 -19.87 -42.46
N GLU A 127 10.27 -18.73 -43.12
CA GLU A 127 11.30 -17.76 -42.78
C GLU A 127 11.02 -17.05 -41.45
N ASP A 128 9.74 -16.83 -41.12
CA ASP A 128 9.30 -16.10 -39.92
C ASP A 128 8.94 -17.01 -38.73
N LYS A 129 8.86 -18.34 -38.94
CA LYS A 129 8.44 -19.29 -37.90
C LYS A 129 9.32 -19.27 -36.65
N ILE A 130 10.63 -19.11 -36.82
CA ILE A 130 11.58 -19.07 -35.71
C ILE A 130 11.28 -17.84 -34.83
N GLU A 131 11.13 -16.66 -35.46
CA GLU A 131 10.78 -15.43 -34.74
C GLU A 131 9.41 -15.54 -34.07
N PHE A 132 8.44 -16.14 -34.75
CA PHE A 132 7.11 -16.38 -34.20
C PHE A 132 7.16 -17.27 -32.94
N GLU A 133 7.87 -18.39 -32.98
CA GLU A 133 8.04 -19.28 -31.83
C GLU A 133 8.76 -18.59 -30.66
N GLU A 134 9.77 -17.76 -30.94
CA GLU A 134 10.42 -16.95 -29.93
C GLU A 134 9.46 -15.95 -29.27
N ASN A 135 8.61 -15.30 -30.06
CA ASN A 135 7.60 -14.38 -29.53
C ASN A 135 6.54 -15.09 -28.70
N VAL A 136 6.09 -16.28 -29.12
CA VAL A 136 5.20 -17.12 -28.32
C VAL A 136 5.84 -17.48 -26.99
N LYS A 137 7.10 -17.93 -26.98
CA LYS A 137 7.85 -18.25 -25.74
C LYS A 137 7.95 -17.04 -24.81
N LYS A 138 8.19 -15.84 -25.35
CA LYS A 138 8.17 -14.60 -24.56
C LYS A 138 6.80 -14.44 -23.89
N ILE A 139 5.70 -14.58 -24.62
CA ILE A 139 4.34 -14.42 -24.08
C ILE A 139 4.02 -15.50 -23.02
N GLU A 140 4.47 -16.75 -23.19
CA GLU A 140 4.33 -17.78 -22.16
C GLU A 140 5.04 -17.40 -20.86
N GLU A 141 6.27 -16.88 -20.96
CA GLU A 141 6.99 -16.39 -19.79
C GLU A 141 6.26 -15.22 -19.12
N LEU A 142 5.73 -14.29 -19.91
CA LEU A 142 4.91 -13.18 -19.41
C LEU A 142 3.65 -13.67 -18.69
N GLN A 143 2.97 -14.68 -19.23
CA GLN A 143 1.82 -15.31 -18.58
C GLN A 143 2.21 -15.97 -17.25
N ARG A 144 3.32 -16.70 -17.21
CA ARG A 144 3.84 -17.32 -15.98
C ARG A 144 4.13 -16.27 -14.89
N GLN A 145 4.72 -15.14 -15.26
CA GLN A 145 4.95 -14.02 -14.34
C GLN A 145 3.63 -13.43 -13.81
N ARG A 146 2.60 -13.30 -14.67
CA ARG A 146 1.26 -12.87 -14.25
C ARG A 146 0.66 -13.82 -13.22
N GLU A 147 0.74 -15.13 -13.45
CA GLU A 147 0.23 -16.14 -12.52
C GLU A 147 0.96 -16.08 -11.17
N LEU A 148 2.30 -15.94 -11.17
CA LEU A 148 3.07 -15.75 -9.94
C LEU A 148 2.64 -14.49 -9.16
N PHE A 149 2.39 -13.39 -9.86
CA PHE A 149 1.88 -12.16 -9.25
C PHE A 149 0.48 -12.32 -8.65
N LEU A 150 -0.45 -12.96 -9.38
CA LEU A 150 -1.81 -13.21 -8.88
C LEU A 150 -1.76 -14.09 -7.62
N ASN A 151 -0.95 -15.15 -7.63
CA ASN A 151 -0.74 -16.00 -6.46
C ASN A 151 -0.17 -15.21 -5.26
N LEU A 152 0.74 -14.25 -5.49
CA LEU A 152 1.23 -13.37 -4.43
C LEU A 152 0.12 -12.47 -3.85
N CYS A 153 -0.76 -11.95 -4.70
CA CYS A 153 -1.91 -11.15 -4.25
C CYS A 153 -2.89 -11.99 -3.44
N ASP A 154 -3.18 -13.22 -3.89
CA ASP A 154 -4.06 -14.16 -3.19
C ASP A 154 -3.49 -14.58 -1.84
N ASP A 155 -2.17 -14.83 -1.77
CA ASP A 155 -1.48 -15.10 -0.50
C ASP A 155 -1.53 -13.88 0.44
N PHE A 156 -1.40 -12.66 -0.08
CA PHE A 156 -1.50 -11.44 0.71
C PHE A 156 -2.92 -11.23 1.26
N ASN A 157 -3.93 -11.42 0.42
CA ASN A 157 -5.34 -11.37 0.85
C ASN A 157 -5.66 -12.46 1.87
N SER A 158 -5.07 -13.65 1.73
CA SER A 158 -5.17 -14.73 2.71
C SER A 158 -4.61 -14.29 4.07
N MET A 159 -3.47 -13.59 4.11
CA MET A 159 -2.95 -13.00 5.35
C MET A 159 -3.92 -12.00 5.97
N ILE A 160 -4.46 -11.05 5.17
CA ILE A 160 -5.42 -10.03 5.66
C ILE A 160 -6.62 -10.71 6.32
N ASN A 161 -7.18 -11.74 5.68
CA ASN A 161 -8.30 -12.51 6.20
C ASN A 161 -7.95 -13.34 7.44
N GLU A 162 -6.83 -14.06 7.42
CA GLU A 162 -6.42 -14.95 8.51
C GLU A 162 -6.13 -14.19 9.82
N PHE A 163 -5.55 -12.99 9.72
CA PHE A 163 -5.32 -12.11 10.88
C PHE A 163 -6.49 -11.17 11.19
N GLN A 164 -7.65 -11.34 10.53
CA GLN A 164 -8.85 -10.55 10.78
C GLN A 164 -8.60 -9.04 10.68
N ILE A 165 -7.86 -8.63 9.64
CA ILE A 165 -7.66 -7.21 9.32
C ILE A 165 -8.84 -6.75 8.47
N HIS A 166 -9.58 -5.77 8.95
CA HIS A 166 -10.71 -5.18 8.25
C HIS A 166 -10.22 -4.20 7.19
N GLU A 167 -10.38 -4.59 5.93
CA GLU A 167 -10.22 -3.67 4.80
C GLU A 167 -11.36 -2.64 4.78
N LEU A 168 -10.98 -1.36 4.69
CA LEU A 168 -11.87 -0.23 4.46
C LEU A 168 -11.83 0.11 2.99
N SER A 169 -12.96 0.01 2.30
CA SER A 169 -13.06 0.34 0.88
C SER A 169 -13.09 1.85 0.62
N TYR A 170 -12.74 2.28 -0.59
CA TYR A 170 -12.92 3.67 -1.03
C TYR A 170 -14.37 4.14 -0.88
N ILE A 171 -15.34 3.28 -1.15
CA ILE A 171 -16.78 3.61 -1.00
C ILE A 171 -17.12 3.84 0.46
N GLU A 172 -16.58 3.03 1.37
CA GLU A 172 -16.79 3.21 2.81
C GLU A 172 -16.17 4.51 3.34
N ILE A 173 -15.00 4.91 2.83
CA ILE A 173 -14.32 6.13 3.31
C ILE A 173 -14.82 7.38 2.60
N PHE A 174 -14.99 7.37 1.28
CA PHE A 174 -15.26 8.56 0.48
C PHE A 174 -16.70 8.64 -0.06
N GLY A 175 -17.51 7.59 0.11
CA GLY A 175 -18.92 7.59 -0.29
C GLY A 175 -19.81 8.47 0.60
N GLN A 176 -21.01 8.78 0.09
CA GLN A 176 -22.07 9.39 0.90
C GLN A 176 -22.71 8.31 1.79
N ILE A 177 -22.28 8.23 3.04
CA ILE A 177 -22.88 7.27 3.97
C ILE A 177 -23.96 7.95 4.80
N LYS A 178 -25.20 7.58 4.53
CA LYS A 178 -26.31 7.76 5.47
C LYS A 178 -26.20 6.65 6.52
N ASN A 179 -25.57 6.94 7.67
CA ASN A 179 -25.51 6.08 8.85
C ASN A 179 -24.63 4.81 8.76
N SER A 180 -23.31 4.94 8.89
CA SER A 180 -22.50 3.82 9.39
C SER A 180 -21.95 4.16 10.78
N ASN A 181 -22.15 3.24 11.74
CA ASN A 181 -21.65 3.38 13.11
C ASN A 181 -20.11 3.27 13.21
N LYS A 182 -19.42 3.10 12.08
CA LYS A 182 -17.97 2.88 12.02
C LYS A 182 -17.17 4.17 11.88
N LEU A 183 -17.77 5.21 11.27
CA LEU A 183 -17.12 6.48 11.00
C LEU A 183 -17.39 7.47 12.14
N VAL A 184 -16.36 8.18 12.57
CA VAL A 184 -16.38 9.05 13.76
C VAL A 184 -16.11 10.51 13.41
N SER A 185 -15.45 10.77 12.27
CA SER A 185 -15.04 12.11 11.85
C SER A 185 -15.44 12.45 10.41
N PHE A 186 -15.47 13.75 10.11
CA PHE A 186 -15.85 14.37 8.83
C PHE A 186 -17.19 13.91 8.26
N GLU A 187 -18.22 14.74 8.41
CA GLU A 187 -19.56 14.48 7.83
C GLU A 187 -19.57 14.45 6.30
N SER A 188 -18.54 14.99 5.65
CA SER A 188 -18.45 15.10 4.20
C SER A 188 -17.01 14.98 3.68
N PRO A 189 -16.79 14.28 2.54
CA PRO A 189 -15.54 14.33 1.79
C PRO A 189 -15.10 15.76 1.40
N ALA A 190 -15.99 16.76 1.42
CA ALA A 190 -15.64 18.15 1.15
C ALA A 190 -14.60 18.72 2.14
N SER A 191 -14.49 18.15 3.34
CA SER A 191 -13.51 18.54 4.36
C SER A 191 -12.06 18.17 3.98
N LEU A 192 -11.89 17.36 2.94
CA LEU A 192 -10.59 16.92 2.43
C LEU A 192 -9.72 18.10 2.00
N ASP A 193 -10.28 19.08 1.28
CA ASP A 193 -9.55 20.27 0.82
C ASP A 193 -8.95 21.06 2.00
N SER A 194 -9.74 21.28 3.05
CA SER A 194 -9.29 21.95 4.26
C SER A 194 -8.25 21.12 5.02
N PHE A 195 -8.35 19.79 4.99
CA PHE A 195 -7.40 18.88 5.62
C PHE A 195 -6.04 18.89 4.89
N VAL A 196 -6.02 18.87 3.54
CA VAL A 196 -4.78 19.00 2.75
C VAL A 196 -4.08 20.32 3.05
N LYS A 197 -4.83 21.43 3.09
CA LYS A 197 -4.26 22.78 3.26
C LYS A 197 -3.63 23.03 4.63
N ARG A 198 -3.99 22.23 5.65
CA ARG A 198 -3.59 22.45 7.05
C ARG A 198 -2.57 21.45 7.57
N THR A 199 -2.16 20.48 6.76
CA THR A 199 -1.26 19.41 7.18
C THR A 199 -0.02 19.38 6.31
N ALA A 200 1.07 18.85 6.86
CA ALA A 200 2.30 18.54 6.15
C ALA A 200 2.35 17.06 5.74
N ILE A 201 1.20 16.37 5.76
CA ILE A 201 1.09 14.98 5.33
C ILE A 201 1.41 14.91 3.83
N PRO A 202 2.32 14.02 3.40
CA PRO A 202 2.61 13.84 1.99
C PRO A 202 1.35 13.47 1.20
N SER A 203 1.21 14.01 -0.02
CA SER A 203 0.03 13.81 -0.87
C SER A 203 -0.30 12.34 -1.12
N GLU A 204 0.72 11.49 -1.19
CA GLU A 204 0.59 10.06 -1.39
C GLU A 204 0.05 9.33 -0.16
N ASP A 205 0.40 9.78 1.05
CA ASP A 205 -0.05 9.14 2.29
C ASP A 205 -1.40 9.72 2.77
N PHE A 206 -1.88 10.78 2.12
CA PHE A 206 -3.00 11.59 2.57
C PHE A 206 -4.33 10.82 2.66
N GLU A 207 -4.66 9.99 1.68
CA GLU A 207 -5.88 9.17 1.70
C GLU A 207 -5.85 8.12 2.81
N ILE A 208 -4.65 7.59 3.14
CA ILE A 208 -4.44 6.61 4.21
C ILE A 208 -4.70 7.27 5.56
N ILE A 209 -4.10 8.44 5.79
CA ILE A 209 -4.27 9.23 7.02
C ILE A 209 -5.73 9.66 7.19
N PHE A 210 -6.36 10.13 6.12
CA PHE A 210 -7.77 10.52 6.15
C PHE A 210 -8.68 9.33 6.48
N SER A 211 -8.38 8.13 5.96
CA SER A 211 -9.12 6.91 6.27
C SER A 211 -8.99 6.51 7.75
N ALA A 212 -7.79 6.63 8.32
CA ALA A 212 -7.55 6.40 9.75
C ALA A 212 -8.29 7.41 10.63
N GLU A 213 -8.26 8.70 10.24
CA GLU A 213 -9.00 9.73 10.96
C GLU A 213 -10.51 9.50 10.92
N ARG A 214 -11.04 9.07 9.76
CA ARG A 214 -12.45 8.74 9.54
C ARG A 214 -12.98 7.67 10.48
N ILE A 215 -12.19 6.63 10.75
CA ILE A 215 -12.61 5.56 11.67
C ILE A 215 -12.33 5.89 13.15
N GLY A 216 -11.67 7.01 13.45
CA GLY A 216 -11.25 7.37 14.81
C GLY A 216 -10.16 6.44 15.34
N THR A 217 -9.14 6.16 14.53
CA THR A 217 -8.00 5.30 14.89
C THR A 217 -7.33 5.76 16.18
N GLU A 218 -7.18 4.85 17.14
CA GLU A 218 -6.45 5.11 18.37
C GLU A 218 -4.97 4.74 18.30
N ILE A 219 -4.60 3.81 17.42
CA ILE A 219 -3.20 3.41 17.17
C ILE A 219 -2.96 3.30 15.67
N PHE A 220 -2.02 4.08 15.15
CA PHE A 220 -1.61 4.04 13.75
C PHE A 220 -0.21 3.44 13.63
N VAL A 221 -0.09 2.26 13.03
CA VAL A 221 1.19 1.54 12.93
C VAL A 221 1.79 1.76 11.55
N THR A 222 2.97 2.38 11.51
CA THR A 222 3.77 2.58 10.29
C THR A 222 5.25 2.60 10.60
N ASP A 223 6.07 1.97 9.76
CA ASP A 223 7.54 2.06 9.87
C ASP A 223 8.09 3.31 9.11
N ASN A 224 7.21 4.18 8.59
CA ASN A 224 7.58 5.40 7.87
C ASN A 224 7.82 6.56 8.86
N LYS A 225 9.06 6.71 9.32
CA LYS A 225 9.48 7.78 10.24
C LYS A 225 9.20 9.19 9.73
N LYS A 226 9.22 9.40 8.40
CA LYS A 226 8.86 10.69 7.80
C LYS A 226 7.38 10.97 7.99
N LEU A 227 6.51 9.98 7.77
CA LEU A 227 5.06 10.10 8.01
C LEU A 227 4.75 10.36 9.49
N ILE A 228 5.42 9.65 10.42
CA ILE A 228 5.29 9.89 11.87
C ILE A 228 5.65 11.35 12.21
N THR A 229 6.70 11.88 11.59
CA THR A 229 7.13 13.28 11.79
C THR A 229 6.11 14.26 11.19
N CYS A 230 5.66 14.02 9.95
CA CYS A 230 4.62 14.81 9.29
C CYS A 230 3.30 14.79 10.07
N ALA A 231 2.96 13.69 10.74
CA ALA A 231 1.75 13.55 11.55
C ALA A 231 1.68 14.55 12.72
N LYS A 232 2.81 15.09 13.18
CA LYS A 232 2.84 16.20 14.15
C LYS A 232 2.05 17.43 13.65
N SER A 233 1.91 17.61 12.34
CA SER A 233 1.14 18.70 11.74
C SER A 233 -0.39 18.57 11.87
N LEU A 234 -0.91 17.38 12.22
CA LEU A 234 -2.35 17.18 12.42
C LEU A 234 -2.91 18.02 13.59
N GLY A 235 -2.04 18.41 14.53
CA GLY A 235 -2.41 19.21 15.69
C GLY A 235 -3.32 18.47 16.68
N MET A 236 -3.82 19.18 17.69
CA MET A 236 -4.65 18.60 18.76
C MET A 236 -6.15 18.50 18.42
N ASN A 237 -6.59 19.12 17.33
CA ASN A 237 -8.00 19.17 16.92
C ASN A 237 -8.37 18.07 15.92
N SER A 238 -7.40 17.25 15.50
CA SER A 238 -7.62 16.07 14.65
C SER A 238 -8.16 14.91 15.48
N PHE A 239 -9.07 14.12 14.92
CA PHE A 239 -9.52 12.87 15.58
C PHE A 239 -8.40 11.84 15.64
N LEU A 240 -7.50 11.87 14.66
CA LEU A 240 -6.27 11.10 14.67
C LEU A 240 -5.16 11.92 15.32
N SER A 241 -4.90 11.62 16.59
CA SER A 241 -3.86 12.31 17.36
C SER A 241 -2.46 11.99 16.81
N PRO A 242 -1.54 12.97 16.74
CA PRO A 242 -0.13 12.68 16.47
C PRO A 242 0.49 11.63 17.43
N ALA A 243 -0.05 11.51 18.65
CA ALA A 243 0.41 10.53 19.63
C ALA A 243 -0.01 9.08 19.29
N ALA A 244 -0.96 8.89 18.37
CA ALA A 244 -1.44 7.58 17.94
C ALA A 244 -0.42 6.83 17.07
N PHE A 245 0.51 7.54 16.46
CA PHE A 245 1.49 6.97 15.54
C PHE A 245 2.58 6.21 16.30
N CYS A 246 2.94 5.03 15.81
CA CYS A 246 4.07 4.23 16.27
C CYS A 246 4.61 3.34 15.15
N THR A 247 5.85 2.90 15.31
CA THR A 247 6.42 1.81 14.50
C THR A 247 5.86 0.45 14.94
N GLY A 248 6.12 -0.58 14.14
CA GLY A 248 5.73 -1.95 14.50
C GLY A 248 6.35 -2.42 15.83
N ASP A 249 7.57 -1.98 16.12
CA ASP A 249 8.32 -2.36 17.32
C ASP A 249 7.81 -1.63 18.58
N GLU A 250 7.23 -0.44 18.41
CA GLU A 250 6.67 0.39 19.50
C GLU A 250 5.20 0.05 19.84
N TYR A 251 4.59 -0.88 19.10
CA TYR A 251 3.16 -1.19 19.21
C TYR A 251 2.74 -1.61 20.63
N GLU A 252 3.53 -2.46 21.30
CA GLU A 252 3.20 -2.95 22.64
C GLU A 252 3.15 -1.82 23.67
N GLU A 253 4.13 -0.92 23.62
CA GLU A 253 4.18 0.28 24.46
C GLU A 253 2.97 1.17 24.17
N LYS A 254 2.68 1.41 22.88
CA LYS A 254 1.56 2.25 22.44
C LYS A 254 0.21 1.70 22.92
N LYS A 255 0.02 0.38 22.83
CA LYS A 255 -1.16 -0.32 23.35
C LYS A 255 -1.30 -0.15 24.87
N THR A 256 -0.20 -0.22 25.60
CA THR A 256 -0.18 0.01 27.06
C THR A 256 -0.53 1.46 27.42
N GLN A 257 -0.01 2.43 26.67
CA GLN A 257 -0.35 3.86 26.80
C GLN A 257 -1.85 4.09 26.56
N TRP A 258 -2.42 3.47 25.53
CA TRP A 258 -3.85 3.55 25.24
C TRP A 258 -4.70 2.97 26.39
N LYS A 259 -4.38 1.76 26.87
CA LYS A 259 -5.09 1.11 27.98
C LYS A 259 -5.08 1.95 29.27
N SER A 260 -3.96 2.62 29.54
CA SER A 260 -3.80 3.49 30.71
C SER A 260 -4.34 4.90 30.52
N ARG A 261 -4.89 5.24 29.33
CA ARG A 261 -5.32 6.59 28.93
C ARG A 261 -4.23 7.65 29.01
N ASN A 262 -2.96 7.24 28.96
CA ASN A 262 -1.79 8.13 28.99
C ASN A 262 -1.27 8.47 27.58
N MET A 263 -2.17 8.84 26.67
CA MET A 263 -1.82 9.23 25.31
C MET A 263 -1.44 10.71 25.27
N ILE A 264 -0.21 11.04 25.69
CA ILE A 264 0.34 12.41 25.60
C ILE A 264 1.26 12.48 24.37
N ALA A 265 1.03 13.44 23.48
CA ALA A 265 1.93 13.72 22.38
C ALA A 265 3.27 14.21 22.94
N LYS A 266 4.36 13.44 22.80
CA LYS A 266 5.71 13.95 23.01
C LYS A 266 6.08 14.86 21.84
N LEU A 267 5.97 16.16 22.06
CA LEU A 267 6.49 17.18 21.15
C LEU A 267 7.99 17.35 21.45
N GLU A 268 8.80 16.40 20.99
CA GLU A 268 10.26 16.56 20.89
C GLU A 268 10.64 17.02 19.47
#